data_AF-A0A7S2P015-F1
#
_entry.id   AF-A0A7S2P015-F1
#
_cell.length_a   1.000
_cell.length_b   1.000
_cell.length_c   1.000
_cell.angle_alpha   90.00
_cell.angle_beta   90.00
_cell.angle_gamma   90.00
#
_symmetry.space_group_name_H-M   'P 1'
#
loop_
_entity.id
_entity.type
_entity.pdbx_description
1 polymer ?
#
loop_
_entity_poly.entity_id
_entity_poly.type
_entity_poly.pdbx_seq_one_letter_code
_entity_poly.pdbx_strand_id
1 'polypeptide(L)'
;KQGGHIDQVMIETTGMADPVPIVRTFMANPELTTDLRLDAVIAMADAKNLLGRLDDEIEEGRVNEAYQQIAFADKIILNKLDLITTEQAIATKDRIREINKYAKVVGSVKGRVRMSELLNIRAH
;
A
#
# COMPACT_ATOMS: atom_id res chain seq x y z
N LYS A 1 -2.19 36.65 -3.85
CA LYS A 1 -2.18 35.33 -4.53
C LYS A 1 -3.20 34.47 -3.82
N GLN A 2 -4.36 34.21 -4.45
CA GLN A 2 -5.30 33.20 -3.93
C GLN A 2 -4.57 31.86 -3.95
N GLY A 3 -4.58 31.16 -2.80
CA GLY A 3 -3.96 29.84 -2.68
C GLY A 3 -4.63 28.87 -3.65
N GLY A 4 -3.83 28.06 -4.35
CA GLY A 4 -4.37 27.06 -5.27
C GLY A 4 -5.30 26.09 -4.54
N HIS A 5 -6.37 25.67 -5.23
CA HIS A 5 -7.25 24.61 -4.77
C HIS A 5 -6.44 23.30 -4.66
N ILE A 6 -6.55 22.60 -3.54
CA ILE A 6 -5.90 21.30 -3.35
C ILE A 6 -6.91 20.22 -3.74
N ASP A 7 -6.63 19.52 -4.84
CA ASP A 7 -7.54 18.46 -5.31
C ASP A 7 -7.29 17.13 -4.58
N GLN A 8 -6.03 16.85 -4.22
CA GLN A 8 -5.62 15.59 -3.58
C GLN A 8 -4.49 15.82 -2.55
N VAL A 9 -4.51 15.03 -1.48
CA VAL A 9 -3.45 14.97 -0.47
C VAL A 9 -2.90 13.55 -0.46
N MET A 10 -1.59 13.40 -0.60
CA MET A 10 -0.89 12.12 -0.45
C MET A 10 -0.08 12.14 0.83
N ILE A 11 -0.29 11.13 1.68
CA ILE A 11 0.43 10.96 2.94
C ILE A 11 1.42 9.81 2.75
N GLU A 12 2.71 10.12 2.81
CA GLU A 12 3.76 9.11 2.85
C GLU A 12 4.05 8.75 4.31
N THR A 13 3.94 7.47 4.64
CA THR A 13 4.40 6.96 5.94
C THR A 13 5.85 6.52 5.79
N THR A 14 6.71 6.92 6.73
CA THR A 14 8.14 6.57 6.65
C THR A 14 8.35 5.10 6.97
N GLY A 15 9.10 4.38 6.13
CA GLY A 15 9.50 3.00 6.39
C GLY A 15 8.33 2.02 6.43
N MET A 16 8.28 1.17 7.47
CA MET A 16 7.22 0.17 7.68
C MET A 16 6.08 0.69 8.57
N ALA A 17 5.89 2.01 8.62
CA ALA A 17 4.85 2.61 9.46
C ALA A 17 3.46 2.04 9.12
N ASP A 18 2.70 1.75 10.17
CA ASP A 18 1.38 1.16 10.10
C ASP A 18 0.36 2.16 9.50
N PRO A 19 -0.32 1.83 8.40
CA PRO A 19 -1.36 2.70 7.84
C PRO A 19 -2.64 2.73 8.69
N VAL A 20 -2.87 1.76 9.56
CA VAL A 20 -4.13 1.58 10.30
C VAL A 20 -4.45 2.76 11.23
N PRO A 21 -3.53 3.28 12.06
CA PRO A 21 -3.81 4.45 12.89
C PRO A 21 -4.25 5.67 12.08
N ILE A 22 -3.63 5.90 10.92
CA ILE A 22 -3.97 7.03 10.05
C ILE A 22 -5.40 6.86 9.49
N VAL A 23 -5.70 5.68 8.94
CA VAL A 23 -7.06 5.38 8.43
C VAL A 23 -8.11 5.54 9.53
N ARG A 24 -7.82 5.05 10.74
CA ARG A 24 -8.73 5.19 11.89
C ARG A 24 -8.97 6.65 12.26
N THR A 25 -7.95 7.51 12.21
CA THR A 25 -8.13 8.95 12.43
C THR A 25 -9.10 9.55 11.43
N PHE A 26 -9.03 9.18 10.14
CA PHE A 26 -9.99 9.67 9.14
C PHE A 26 -11.42 9.16 9.39
N MET A 27 -11.56 7.89 9.76
CA MET A 27 -12.89 7.30 10.01
C MET A 27 -13.53 7.78 11.32
N ALA A 28 -12.72 8.08 12.34
CA ALA A 28 -13.20 8.45 13.67
C ALA A 28 -13.52 9.95 13.82
N ASN A 29 -13.12 10.79 12.87
CA ASN A 29 -13.32 12.24 12.92
C ASN A 29 -14.25 12.69 11.77
N PRO A 30 -15.58 12.70 11.98
CA PRO A 30 -16.55 13.11 10.96
C PRO A 30 -16.30 14.53 10.39
N GLU A 31 -15.72 15.41 11.19
CA GLU A 31 -15.37 16.77 10.76
C GLU A 31 -14.39 16.76 9.58
N LEU A 32 -13.40 15.85 9.57
CA LEU A 32 -12.48 15.68 8.44
C LEU A 32 -13.19 15.20 7.18
N THR A 33 -14.28 14.45 7.32
CA THR A 33 -15.03 13.91 6.17
C THR A 33 -15.84 14.96 5.41
N THR A 34 -15.94 16.19 5.93
CA THR A 34 -16.61 17.31 5.26
C THR A 34 -15.77 17.81 4.08
N ASP A 35 -14.46 17.90 4.27
CA ASP A 35 -13.53 18.50 3.29
C ASP A 35 -12.57 17.47 2.66
N LEU A 36 -12.37 16.31 3.31
CA LEU A 36 -11.46 15.26 2.87
C LEU A 36 -12.18 13.91 2.78
N ARG A 37 -11.79 13.10 1.81
CA ARG A 37 -12.23 11.70 1.71
C ARG A 37 -11.00 10.82 1.56
N LEU A 38 -10.93 9.74 2.34
CA LEU A 38 -9.92 8.71 2.13
C LEU A 38 -10.13 8.08 0.74
N ASP A 39 -9.18 8.25 -0.17
CA ASP A 39 -9.32 7.70 -1.53
C ASP A 39 -8.94 6.22 -1.58
N ALA A 40 -7.75 5.89 -1.07
CA ALA A 40 -7.22 4.53 -0.96
C ALA A 40 -5.98 4.47 -0.06
N VAL A 41 -5.71 3.30 0.49
CA VAL A 41 -4.43 2.92 1.09
C VAL A 41 -3.60 2.19 0.04
N ILE A 42 -2.39 2.69 -0.24
CA ILE A 42 -1.49 2.12 -1.24
C ILE A 42 -0.21 1.65 -0.56
N ALA A 43 0.14 0.38 -0.77
CA ALA A 43 1.42 -0.16 -0.34
C ALA A 43 2.38 -0.30 -1.53
N MET A 44 3.62 0.15 -1.38
CA MET A 44 4.69 -0.13 -2.34
C MET A 44 5.55 -1.29 -1.82
N ALA A 45 5.45 -2.44 -2.48
CA ALA A 45 6.16 -3.65 -2.08
C ALA A 45 7.40 -3.89 -2.95
N ASP A 46 8.52 -4.24 -2.32
CA ASP A 46 9.72 -4.69 -3.01
C ASP A 46 9.60 -6.17 -3.40
N ALA A 47 9.41 -6.45 -4.69
CA ALA A 47 9.18 -7.81 -5.18
C ALA A 47 10.34 -8.78 -4.89
N LYS A 48 11.58 -8.28 -4.82
CA LYS A 48 12.75 -9.12 -4.53
C LYS A 48 12.77 -9.60 -3.09
N ASN A 49 12.31 -8.77 -2.17
CA ASN A 49 12.48 -8.99 -0.74
C ASN A 49 11.17 -9.34 -0.02
N LEU A 50 10.01 -9.15 -0.65
CA LEU A 50 8.71 -9.26 0.02
C LEU A 50 8.49 -10.62 0.66
N LEU A 51 8.76 -11.73 -0.04
CA LEU A 51 8.53 -13.07 0.50
C LEU A 51 9.33 -13.29 1.79
N GLY A 52 10.63 -12.95 1.79
CA GLY A 52 11.44 -13.03 3.00
C GLY A 52 10.89 -12.17 4.13
N ARG A 53 10.44 -10.94 3.84
CA ARG A 53 9.84 -10.04 4.84
C ARG A 53 8.54 -10.57 5.42
N LEU A 54 7.75 -11.29 4.64
CA LEU A 54 6.52 -11.92 5.11
C LEU A 54 6.78 -13.15 5.99
N ASP A 55 7.96 -13.76 5.86
CA ASP A 55 8.36 -14.96 6.60
C ASP A 55 9.32 -14.63 7.76
N ASP A 56 9.69 -13.37 7.97
CA ASP A 56 10.52 -12.92 9.10
C ASP A 56 9.87 -13.35 10.43
N GLU A 57 10.69 -13.96 11.30
CA GLU A 57 10.28 -14.28 12.67
C GLU A 57 10.02 -12.99 13.45
N ILE A 58 8.86 -12.92 14.09
CA ILE A 58 8.45 -11.79 14.91
C ILE A 58 8.35 -12.22 16.37
N GLU A 59 8.62 -11.27 17.27
CA GLU A 59 8.43 -11.48 18.70
C GLU A 59 6.99 -11.90 19.01
N GLU A 60 6.84 -12.79 19.98
CA GLU A 60 5.53 -13.30 20.38
C GLU A 60 4.59 -12.16 20.79
N GLY A 61 3.39 -12.15 20.21
CA GLY A 61 2.39 -11.10 20.44
C GLY A 61 2.51 -9.87 19.52
N ARG A 62 3.51 -9.80 18.64
CA ARG A 62 3.58 -8.77 17.58
C ARG A 62 2.97 -9.29 16.28
N VAL A 63 2.61 -8.35 15.40
CA VAL A 63 2.15 -8.65 14.03
C VAL A 63 3.26 -8.26 13.07
N ASN A 64 3.48 -9.07 12.03
CA ASN A 64 4.42 -8.76 10.97
C ASN A 64 3.94 -7.51 10.20
N GLU A 65 4.77 -6.47 10.18
CA GLU A 65 4.44 -5.16 9.59
C GLU A 65 4.22 -5.28 8.07
N ALA A 66 5.03 -6.09 7.38
CA ALA A 66 4.86 -6.33 5.94
C ALA A 66 3.54 -7.05 5.65
N TYR A 67 3.17 -8.01 6.49
CA TYR A 67 1.87 -8.67 6.39
C TYR A 67 0.73 -7.66 6.56
N GLN A 68 0.79 -6.80 7.58
CA GLN A 68 -0.25 -5.79 7.82
C GLN A 68 -0.40 -4.81 6.66
N GLN A 69 0.70 -4.30 6.13
CA GLN A 69 0.66 -3.38 5.00
C GLN A 69 0.02 -4.00 3.76
N ILE A 70 0.34 -5.26 3.46
CA ILE A 70 -0.30 -6.00 2.35
C ILE A 70 -1.78 -6.26 2.63
N ALA A 71 -2.12 -6.65 3.86
CA ALA A 71 -3.49 -6.93 4.28
C ALA A 71 -4.42 -5.70 4.24
N PHE A 72 -3.91 -4.52 4.57
CA PHE A 72 -4.69 -3.28 4.63
C PHE A 72 -4.71 -2.48 3.32
N ALA A 73 -3.84 -2.79 2.36
CA ALA A 73 -3.77 -2.03 1.12
C ALA A 73 -4.99 -2.29 0.21
N ASP A 74 -5.55 -1.22 -0.33
CA ASP A 74 -6.52 -1.30 -1.44
C ASP A 74 -5.80 -1.57 -2.77
N LYS A 75 -4.55 -1.11 -2.86
CA LYS A 75 -3.68 -1.32 -4.01
C LYS A 75 -2.24 -1.56 -3.59
N ILE A 76 -1.60 -2.51 -4.26
CA ILE A 76 -0.20 -2.86 -4.05
C ILE A 76 0.58 -2.57 -5.33
N ILE A 77 1.56 -1.69 -5.22
CA ILE A 77 2.56 -1.47 -6.27
C ILE A 77 3.72 -2.44 -6.03
N LEU A 78 3.78 -3.51 -6.82
CA LEU A 78 4.84 -4.50 -6.76
C LEU A 78 6.04 -4.02 -7.61
N ASN A 79 7.02 -3.41 -6.95
CA ASN A 79 8.17 -2.76 -7.56
C ASN A 79 9.39 -3.68 -7.65
N LYS A 80 10.37 -3.29 -8.48
CA LYS A 80 11.64 -4.00 -8.72
C LYS A 80 11.47 -5.34 -9.43
N LEU A 81 10.46 -5.44 -10.31
CA LEU A 81 10.26 -6.65 -11.12
C LEU A 81 11.43 -6.96 -12.06
N ASP A 82 12.30 -5.99 -12.33
CA ASP A 82 13.55 -6.16 -13.07
C ASP A 82 14.63 -6.95 -12.31
N LEU A 83 14.45 -7.19 -11.01
CA LEU A 83 15.42 -7.89 -10.16
C LEU A 83 15.05 -9.35 -9.86
N ILE A 84 13.94 -9.84 -10.39
CA ILE A 84 13.43 -11.19 -10.13
C ILE A 84 12.98 -11.89 -11.42
N THR A 85 12.90 -13.21 -11.39
CA THR A 85 12.38 -13.99 -12.51
C THR A 85 10.86 -13.96 -12.57
N THR A 86 10.30 -14.41 -13.70
CA THR A 86 8.85 -14.54 -13.87
C THR A 86 8.23 -15.47 -12.82
N GLU A 87 8.90 -16.58 -12.51
CA GLU A 87 8.46 -17.57 -11.53
C GLU A 87 8.42 -16.97 -10.11
N GLN A 88 9.45 -16.21 -9.74
CA GLN A 88 9.48 -15.48 -8.48
C GLN A 88 8.35 -14.44 -8.43
N ALA A 89 8.12 -13.69 -9.51
CA ALA A 89 7.05 -12.70 -9.57
C ALA A 89 5.65 -13.32 -9.44
N ILE A 90 5.45 -14.52 -10.00
CA ILE A 90 4.20 -15.29 -9.84
C ILE A 90 4.04 -15.70 -8.38
N ALA A 91 5.06 -16.32 -7.78
CA ALA A 91 5.03 -16.73 -6.37
C ALA A 91 4.75 -15.56 -5.42
N THR A 92 5.39 -14.40 -5.65
CA THR A 92 5.14 -13.18 -4.86
C THR A 92 3.70 -12.69 -5.01
N LYS A 93 3.14 -12.69 -6.23
CA LYS A 93 1.75 -12.28 -6.46
C LYS A 93 0.75 -13.24 -5.82
N ASP A 94 1.02 -14.53 -5.87
CA ASP A 94 0.16 -15.54 -5.25
C ASP A 94 0.18 -15.38 -3.73
N ARG A 95 1.36 -15.18 -3.13
CA ARG A 95 1.47 -14.87 -1.70
C ARG A 95 0.73 -13.59 -1.30
N ILE A 96 0.80 -12.54 -2.11
CA ILE A 96 0.01 -11.32 -1.89
C ILE A 96 -1.49 -11.62 -1.90
N ARG A 97 -1.97 -12.43 -2.85
CA ARG A 97 -3.39 -12.78 -2.98
C ARG A 97 -3.90 -13.64 -1.83
N GLU A 98 -3.07 -14.51 -1.27
CA GLU A 98 -3.40 -15.28 -0.07
C GLU A 98 -3.67 -14.36 1.12
N ILE A 99 -2.89 -13.29 1.25
CA ILE A 99 -3.03 -12.29 2.33
C ILE A 99 -4.21 -11.36 2.04
N ASN A 100 -4.31 -10.84 0.82
CA ASN A 100 -5.29 -9.86 0.42
C ASN A 100 -5.79 -10.11 -1.01
N LYS A 101 -6.92 -10.83 -1.10
CA LYS A 101 -7.59 -11.13 -2.38
C LYS A 101 -8.27 -9.92 -3.04
N TYR A 102 -8.46 -8.83 -2.31
CA TYR A 102 -9.19 -7.64 -2.79
C TYR A 102 -8.25 -6.57 -3.35
N ALA A 103 -6.99 -6.54 -2.91
CA ALA A 103 -6.01 -5.59 -3.40
C ALA A 103 -5.75 -5.75 -4.90
N LYS A 104 -5.78 -4.63 -5.62
CA LYS A 104 -5.26 -4.59 -7.00
C LYS A 104 -3.73 -4.60 -6.95
N VAL A 105 -3.09 -5.49 -7.70
CA VAL A 105 -1.61 -5.55 -7.77
C VAL A 105 -1.13 -5.00 -9.11
N VAL A 106 -0.29 -3.97 -9.07
CA VAL A 106 0.29 -3.32 -10.25
C VAL A 106 1.80 -3.50 -10.23
N GLY A 107 2.36 -4.06 -11.30
CA GLY A 107 3.80 -4.23 -11.44
C GLY A 107 4.52 -2.93 -11.79
N SER A 108 5.70 -2.70 -11.23
CA SER A 108 6.55 -1.56 -11.58
C SER A 108 8.04 -1.88 -11.52
N VAL A 109 8.82 -1.03 -12.18
CA VAL A 109 10.28 -1.06 -12.20
C VAL A 109 10.76 0.34 -11.85
N LYS A 110 11.69 0.43 -10.88
CA LYS A 110 12.24 1.71 -10.39
C LYS A 110 11.16 2.72 -9.97
N GLY A 111 10.07 2.23 -9.37
CA GLY A 111 8.94 3.04 -8.90
C GLY A 111 8.10 3.69 -10.00
N ARG A 112 8.31 3.32 -11.27
CA ARG A 112 7.56 3.91 -12.39
C ARG A 112 6.14 3.34 -12.44
N VAL A 113 5.16 4.18 -12.10
CA VAL A 113 3.73 3.89 -12.17
C VAL A 113 2.98 5.06 -12.80
N ARG A 114 1.82 4.80 -13.40
CA ARG A 114 0.96 5.89 -13.91
C ARG A 114 0.31 6.60 -12.73
N MET A 115 0.14 7.92 -12.81
CA MET A 115 -0.53 8.68 -11.74
C MET A 115 -1.96 8.23 -11.47
N SER A 116 -2.66 7.73 -12.49
CA SER A 116 -3.99 7.11 -12.34
C SER A 116 -3.98 5.83 -11.50
N GLU A 117 -2.80 5.23 -11.27
CA GLU A 117 -2.67 4.11 -10.36
C GLU A 117 -2.57 4.55 -8.90
N LEU A 118 -2.26 5.81 -8.63
CA LEU A 118 -2.04 6.35 -7.28
C LEU A 118 -3.16 7.27 -6.79
N LEU A 119 -3.86 7.93 -7.72
CA LEU A 119 -4.85 8.97 -7.41
C LEU A 119 -6.20 8.63 -8.03
N ASN A 120 -7.29 9.04 -7.38
CA ASN A 120 -8.68 8.82 -7.81
C ASN A 120 -9.05 7.33 -7.91
N ILE A 121 -8.58 6.52 -6.96
CA ILE A 121 -8.84 5.08 -6.91
C ILE A 121 -10.26 4.78 -6.42
N ARG A 122 -10.80 5.62 -5.53
CA ARG A 122 -12.14 5.52 -4.93
C ARG A 122 -12.41 4.15 -4.30
N ALA A 123 -11.47 3.68 -3.48
CA ALA A 123 -11.64 2.44 -2.72
C ALA A 123 -12.59 2.62 -1.52
N HIS A 124 -12.65 3.84 -0.96
CA HIS A 124 -13.58 4.25 0.11
C HIS A 124 -14.51 5.36 -0.37
#